data_AF-A0A318DW00-F1
#
_entry.id   AF-A0A318DW00-F1
#
_cell.length_a   1.000
_cell.length_b   1.000
_cell.length_c   1.000
_cell.angle_alpha   90.00
_cell.angle_beta   90.00
_cell.angle_gamma   90.00
#
_symmetry.space_group_name_H-M   'P 1'
#
loop_
_entity.id
_entity.type
_entity.pdbx_description
1 polymer ?
#
loop_
_entity_poly.entity_id
_entity_poly.type
_entity_poly.pdbx_seq_one_letter_code
_entity_poly.pdbx_strand_id
1 'polypeptide(L)'
;MSYSLLSIINSAAYGYDVKSIRQAIVLLGIDRLRKWCTLYFLKGLSQDKPDILFKTTLIRGYFAELLADNFIDEDKELFMLGAFSLIDVYLDRNIEDILNEVSIPSDFRSALIAREGRLGDLLKFIEIFNRSDSDKLNYYLNKYSLDLNQVSEKYLESLQIADKILSDFE
;
A
#
# COMPACT_ATOMS: atom_id res chain seq x y z
N MET A 1 10.20 8.15 18.12
CA MET A 1 10.66 7.32 16.99
C MET A 1 10.96 5.88 17.40
N SER A 2 11.73 5.60 18.47
CA SER A 2 12.01 4.20 18.88
C SER A 2 10.87 3.48 19.64
N TYR A 3 10.00 4.20 20.34
CA TYR A 3 8.92 3.61 21.15
C TYR A 3 7.73 3.11 20.34
N SER A 4 7.40 3.73 19.20
CA SER A 4 6.23 3.39 18.38
C SER A 4 6.33 2.01 17.74
N LEU A 5 7.51 1.63 17.25
CA LEU A 5 7.74 0.30 16.68
C LEU A 5 7.57 -0.81 17.72
N LEU A 6 8.14 -0.63 18.91
CA LEU A 6 8.05 -1.62 20.00
C LEU A 6 6.63 -1.69 20.58
N SER A 7 5.94 -0.55 20.72
CA SER A 7 4.56 -0.47 21.20
C SER A 7 3.57 -1.25 20.31
N ILE A 8 3.74 -1.16 18.99
CA ILE A 8 2.84 -1.83 18.03
C ILE A 8 3.12 -3.34 17.98
N ILE A 9 4.38 -3.76 18.11
CA ILE A 9 4.75 -5.19 18.13
C ILE A 9 4.29 -5.87 19.42
N ASN A 10 4.30 -5.13 20.53
CA ASN A 10 3.80 -5.60 21.82
C ASN A 10 2.27 -5.45 21.94
N SER A 11 1.57 -4.98 20.89
CA SER A 11 0.11 -4.93 20.88
C SER A 11 -0.51 -6.33 20.82
N ALA A 12 -1.77 -6.43 21.26
CA ALA A 12 -2.50 -7.69 21.43
C ALA A 12 -2.61 -8.54 20.15
N ALA A 13 -2.35 -7.97 18.96
CA ALA A 13 -2.36 -8.67 17.68
C ALA A 13 -1.22 -9.68 17.50
N TYR A 14 -0.09 -9.51 18.21
CA TYR A 14 1.09 -10.34 18.03
C TYR A 14 1.53 -11.08 19.31
N GLY A 15 1.19 -10.61 20.52
CA GLY A 15 1.37 -11.39 21.75
C GLY A 15 2.84 -11.63 22.18
N TYR A 16 3.77 -10.80 21.70
CA TYR A 16 5.20 -10.91 22.02
C TYR A 16 5.66 -9.78 22.95
N ASP A 17 6.57 -10.07 23.87
CA ASP A 17 7.26 -9.06 24.72
C ASP A 17 8.65 -8.75 24.11
N VAL A 18 8.68 -7.89 23.10
CA VAL A 18 9.89 -7.57 22.33
C VAL A 18 10.66 -6.42 22.98
N LYS A 19 11.94 -6.66 23.29
CA LYS A 19 12.79 -5.75 24.09
C LYS A 19 13.81 -4.96 23.27
N SER A 20 13.90 -5.20 21.96
CA SER A 20 14.83 -4.47 21.08
C SER A 20 14.38 -4.45 19.62
N ILE A 21 14.79 -3.42 18.89
CA ILE A 21 14.55 -3.26 17.45
C ILE A 21 15.16 -4.45 16.66
N ARG A 22 16.30 -4.99 17.12
CA ARG A 22 16.91 -6.18 16.51
C ARG A 22 16.00 -7.42 16.64
N GLN A 23 15.39 -7.63 17.82
CA GLN A 23 14.42 -8.71 18.02
C GLN A 23 13.16 -8.50 17.19
N ALA A 24 12.65 -7.26 17.10
CA ALA A 24 11.53 -6.89 16.24
C ALA A 24 11.77 -7.24 14.75
N ILE A 25 12.97 -6.92 14.24
CA ILE A 25 13.37 -7.23 12.85
C ILE A 25 13.42 -8.74 12.60
N VAL A 26 14.00 -9.51 13.53
CA VAL A 26 14.10 -10.97 13.41
C VAL A 26 12.71 -11.63 13.48
N LEU A 27 11.79 -11.06 14.26
CA LEU A 27 10.45 -11.61 14.48
C LEU A 27 9.46 -11.24 13.35
N LEU A 28 9.52 -10.02 12.84
CA LEU A 28 8.63 -9.53 11.79
C LEU A 28 9.15 -9.84 10.38
N GLY A 29 10.47 -9.96 10.20
CA GLY A 29 11.09 -9.89 8.89
C GLY A 29 11.22 -8.45 8.37
N ILE A 30 12.16 -8.24 7.43
CA ILE A 30 12.52 -6.91 6.93
C ILE A 30 11.38 -6.25 6.14
N ASP A 31 10.57 -7.03 5.43
CA ASP A 31 9.50 -6.52 4.58
C ASP A 31 8.31 -6.01 5.42
N ARG A 32 7.96 -6.73 6.48
CA ARG A 32 6.94 -6.27 7.44
C ARG A 32 7.40 -5.01 8.16
N LEU A 33 8.67 -4.94 8.57
CA LEU A 33 9.21 -3.71 9.18
C LEU A 33 9.12 -2.53 8.20
N ARG A 34 9.51 -2.72 6.94
CA ARG A 34 9.46 -1.67 5.91
C ARG A 34 8.04 -1.15 5.70
N LYS A 35 7.06 -2.05 5.65
CA LYS A 35 5.62 -1.70 5.59
C LYS A 35 5.22 -0.83 6.79
N TRP A 36 5.53 -1.26 8.01
CA TRP A 36 5.21 -0.50 9.22
C TRP A 36 5.91 0.87 9.30
N CYS A 37 7.18 0.95 8.92
CA CYS A 37 7.89 2.23 8.83
C CYS A 37 7.20 3.17 7.84
N THR A 38 6.75 2.65 6.70
CA THR A 38 6.04 3.41 5.67
C THR A 38 4.70 3.93 6.19
N LEU A 39 3.93 3.08 6.87
CA LEU A 39 2.66 3.48 7.50
C LEU A 39 2.85 4.58 8.52
N TYR A 40 3.85 4.44 9.40
CA TYR A 40 4.14 5.44 10.43
C TYR A 40 4.58 6.77 9.82
N PHE A 41 5.43 6.72 8.79
CA PHE A 41 5.85 7.90 8.04
C PHE A 41 4.65 8.62 7.40
N LEU A 42 3.80 7.89 6.68
CA LEU A 42 2.61 8.43 6.03
C LEU A 42 1.58 8.98 7.03
N LYS A 43 1.39 8.32 8.18
CA LYS A 43 0.55 8.85 9.26
C LYS A 43 1.12 10.15 9.83
N GLY A 44 2.45 10.25 9.97
CA GLY A 44 3.13 11.49 10.36
C GLY A 44 2.90 12.64 9.38
N LEU A 45 2.86 12.37 8.08
CA LEU A 45 2.55 13.36 7.04
C LEU A 45 1.06 13.72 6.95
N SER A 46 0.18 12.96 7.62
CA SER A 46 -1.27 13.14 7.52
C SER A 46 -1.85 14.15 8.52
N GLN A 47 -1.04 14.79 9.37
CA GLN A 47 -1.54 15.65 10.45
C GLN A 47 -2.47 16.78 9.97
N ASP A 48 -2.17 17.39 8.82
CA ASP A 48 -2.99 18.45 8.21
C ASP A 48 -3.84 17.94 7.04
N LYS A 49 -4.04 16.61 6.95
CA LYS A 49 -4.78 15.96 5.85
C LYS A 49 -6.04 15.29 6.39
N PRO A 50 -7.09 15.13 5.57
CA PRO A 50 -8.27 14.36 5.97
C PRO A 50 -7.91 12.91 6.33
N ASP A 51 -8.50 12.36 7.40
CA ASP A 51 -8.25 10.96 7.81
C ASP A 51 -8.55 9.94 6.71
N ILE A 52 -9.51 10.27 5.83
CA ILE A 52 -9.85 9.46 4.67
C ILE A 52 -8.65 9.26 3.72
N LEU A 53 -7.68 10.17 3.68
CA LEU A 53 -6.46 10.00 2.90
C LEU A 53 -5.65 8.81 3.41
N PHE A 54 -5.42 8.71 4.72
CA PHE A 54 -4.69 7.59 5.30
C PHE A 54 -5.43 6.26 5.12
N LYS A 55 -6.75 6.26 5.31
CA LYS A 55 -7.59 5.09 5.00
C LYS A 55 -7.49 4.66 3.54
N THR A 56 -7.56 5.62 2.60
CA THR A 56 -7.45 5.33 1.16
C THR A 56 -6.08 4.76 0.80
N THR A 57 -5.01 5.26 1.41
CA THR A 57 -3.65 4.76 1.22
C THR A 57 -3.49 3.32 1.72
N LEU A 58 -4.07 2.99 2.87
CA LEU A 58 -4.11 1.61 3.39
C LEU A 58 -4.81 0.67 2.41
N ILE A 59 -6.05 1.01 2.02
CA ILE A 59 -6.85 0.22 1.08
C ILE A 59 -6.07 -0.01 -0.21
N ARG A 60 -5.48 1.05 -0.76
CA ARG A 60 -4.74 1.00 -2.03
C ARG A 60 -3.48 0.14 -1.95
N GLY A 61 -2.73 0.23 -0.85
CA GLY A 61 -1.57 -0.61 -0.60
C GLY A 61 -1.95 -2.09 -0.48
N TYR A 62 -2.91 -2.41 0.40
CA TYR A 62 -3.32 -3.80 0.61
C TYR A 62 -4.00 -4.41 -0.60
N PHE A 63 -4.81 -3.65 -1.34
CA PHE A 63 -5.44 -4.15 -2.55
C PHE A 63 -4.41 -4.44 -3.64
N ALA A 64 -3.40 -3.60 -3.81
CA ALA A 64 -2.28 -3.86 -4.72
C ALA A 64 -1.52 -5.14 -4.34
N GLU A 65 -1.30 -5.36 -3.05
CA GLU A 65 -0.65 -6.57 -2.52
C GLU A 65 -1.50 -7.83 -2.74
N LEU A 66 -2.80 -7.78 -2.45
CA LEU A 66 -3.71 -8.91 -2.66
C LEU A 66 -3.86 -9.27 -4.15
N LEU A 67 -3.67 -8.32 -5.05
CA LEU A 67 -3.69 -8.53 -6.50
C LEU A 67 -2.32 -8.94 -7.08
N ALA A 68 -1.30 -9.22 -6.26
CA ALA A 68 0.03 -9.57 -6.74
C ALA A 68 0.00 -10.70 -7.77
N ASP A 69 -0.55 -11.85 -7.37
CA ASP A 69 -0.61 -13.08 -8.19
C ASP A 69 -1.39 -12.90 -9.50
N ASN A 70 -2.23 -11.86 -9.58
CA ASN A 70 -3.02 -11.55 -10.75
C ASN A 70 -2.27 -10.70 -11.78
N PHE A 71 -1.37 -9.84 -11.32
CA PHE A 71 -0.71 -8.85 -12.17
C PHE A 71 0.77 -9.13 -12.37
N ILE A 72 1.46 -9.81 -11.44
CA ILE A 72 2.93 -9.91 -11.41
C ILE A 72 3.36 -11.30 -10.95
N ASP A 73 4.37 -11.85 -11.62
CA ASP A 73 4.85 -13.23 -11.39
C ASP A 73 6.08 -13.27 -10.42
N GLU A 74 6.40 -12.15 -9.78
CA GLU A 74 7.58 -11.93 -8.95
C GLU A 74 7.20 -11.31 -7.60
N ASP A 75 7.95 -11.65 -6.54
CA ASP A 75 7.83 -11.04 -5.22
C ASP A 75 8.22 -9.55 -5.28
N LYS A 76 7.22 -8.69 -5.49
CA LYS A 76 7.37 -7.23 -5.46
C LYS A 76 6.64 -6.64 -4.27
N GLU A 77 7.16 -5.52 -3.75
CA GLU A 77 6.55 -4.79 -2.64
C GLU A 77 5.33 -3.97 -3.10
N LEU A 78 4.28 -4.63 -3.57
CA LEU A 78 3.12 -3.97 -4.18
C LEU A 78 2.31 -3.14 -3.20
N PHE A 79 2.40 -3.47 -1.91
CA PHE A 79 1.92 -2.58 -0.85
C PHE A 79 2.55 -1.19 -0.98
N MET A 80 3.88 -1.13 -1.17
CA MET A 80 4.62 0.13 -1.28
C MET A 80 4.24 0.88 -2.56
N LEU A 81 4.06 0.15 -3.67
CA LEU A 81 3.58 0.74 -4.92
C LEU A 81 2.21 1.42 -4.72
N GLY A 82 1.26 0.70 -4.11
CA GLY A 82 -0.08 1.22 -3.83
C GLY A 82 -0.04 2.41 -2.86
N ALA A 83 0.76 2.34 -1.81
CA ALA A 83 0.88 3.42 -0.83
C ALA A 83 1.53 4.69 -1.42
N PHE A 84 2.65 4.54 -2.15
CA PHE A 84 3.35 5.68 -2.77
C PHE A 84 2.60 6.29 -3.95
N SER A 85 1.59 5.62 -4.50
CA SER A 85 0.75 6.21 -5.55
C SER A 85 -0.11 7.41 -5.11
N LEU A 86 -0.07 7.77 -3.81
CA LEU A 86 -0.71 8.94 -3.23
C LEU A 86 0.29 9.90 -2.53
N ILE A 87 1.60 9.68 -2.68
CA ILE A 87 2.62 10.44 -1.93
C ILE A 87 2.63 11.94 -2.26
N ASP A 88 2.29 12.28 -3.50
CA ASP A 88 2.10 13.64 -3.99
C ASP A 88 1.01 14.38 -3.23
N VAL A 89 -0.09 13.69 -2.88
CA VAL A 89 -1.18 14.25 -2.08
C VAL A 89 -0.76 14.55 -0.64
N TYR A 90 0.13 13.72 -0.07
CA TYR A 90 0.68 13.97 1.26
C TYR A 90 1.63 15.16 1.28
N LEU A 91 2.45 15.30 0.24
CA LEU A 91 3.52 16.30 0.20
C LEU A 91 3.14 17.61 -0.50
N ASP A 92 1.96 17.68 -1.13
CA ASP A 92 1.51 18.80 -1.97
C ASP A 92 2.55 19.19 -3.05
N ARG A 93 3.18 18.18 -3.64
CA ARG A 93 4.27 18.32 -4.62
C ARG A 93 4.01 17.39 -5.80
N ASN A 94 4.58 17.74 -6.95
CA ASN A 94 4.53 16.87 -8.11
C ASN A 94 5.27 15.53 -7.82
N ILE A 95 4.67 14.41 -8.21
CA ILE A 95 5.24 13.08 -7.97
C ILE A 95 6.60 12.89 -8.65
N GLU A 96 6.86 13.51 -9.80
CA GLU A 96 8.15 13.45 -10.47
C GLU A 96 9.27 14.08 -9.64
N ASP A 97 9.01 15.24 -9.05
CA ASP A 97 9.96 15.95 -8.19
C ASP A 97 10.29 15.12 -6.95
N ILE A 98 9.26 14.54 -6.32
CA ILE A 98 9.41 13.67 -5.14
C ILE A 98 10.27 12.45 -5.50
N LEU A 99 9.98 11.79 -6.63
CA LEU A 99 10.70 10.58 -7.03
C LEU A 99 12.11 10.86 -7.53
N ASN A 100 12.45 12.10 -7.93
CA ASN A 100 13.82 12.51 -8.25
C ASN A 100 14.73 12.61 -7.03
N GLU A 101 14.16 12.78 -5.84
CA GLU A 101 14.89 12.84 -4.56
C GLU A 101 15.13 11.45 -3.94
N VAL A 102 14.52 10.40 -4.50
CA VAL A 102 14.51 9.04 -3.93
C VAL A 102 14.95 8.01 -4.96
N SER A 103 15.83 7.10 -4.56
CA SER A 103 16.21 5.94 -5.39
C SER A 103 15.12 4.87 -5.28
N ILE A 104 14.42 4.60 -6.38
CA ILE A 104 13.42 3.53 -6.51
C ILE A 104 13.66 2.73 -7.80
N PRO A 105 13.22 1.46 -7.86
CA PRO A 105 13.27 0.67 -9.09
C PRO A 105 12.64 1.40 -10.29
N SER A 106 13.22 1.23 -11.48
CA SER A 106 12.78 1.95 -12.70
C SER A 106 11.35 1.59 -13.09
N ASP A 107 10.93 0.35 -12.88
CA ASP A 107 9.57 -0.13 -13.12
C ASP A 107 8.55 0.47 -12.14
N PHE A 108 8.91 0.64 -10.86
CA PHE A 108 8.11 1.40 -9.88
C PHE A 108 8.00 2.87 -10.30
N ARG A 109 9.09 3.49 -10.76
CA ARG A 109 9.07 4.87 -11.25
C ARG A 109 8.14 5.04 -12.45
N SER A 110 8.26 4.17 -13.46
CA SER A 110 7.37 4.18 -14.63
C SER A 110 5.90 3.97 -14.25
N ALA A 111 5.61 3.12 -13.27
CA ALA A 111 4.25 2.91 -12.79
C ALA A 111 3.68 4.11 -12.01
N LEU A 112 4.49 4.72 -11.14
CA LEU A 112 4.06 5.84 -10.30
C LEU A 112 3.92 7.16 -11.08
N ILE A 113 4.74 7.38 -12.11
CA ILE A 113 4.69 8.61 -12.93
C ILE A 113 3.79 8.41 -14.15
N ALA A 114 4.15 7.48 -15.04
CA ALA A 114 3.51 7.33 -16.34
C ALA A 114 2.38 6.29 -16.37
N ARG A 115 2.19 5.54 -15.27
CA ARG A 115 1.26 4.40 -15.19
C ARG A 115 1.54 3.36 -16.29
N GLU A 116 2.81 3.06 -16.52
CA GLU A 116 3.27 2.13 -17.55
C GLU A 116 3.68 0.76 -16.98
N GLY A 117 3.69 -0.25 -17.87
CA GLY A 117 4.01 -1.63 -17.52
C GLY A 117 2.95 -2.33 -16.65
N ARG A 118 3.25 -3.57 -16.23
CA ARG A 118 2.33 -4.37 -15.39
C ARG A 118 2.00 -3.71 -14.05
N LEU A 119 2.98 -3.03 -13.44
CA LEU A 119 2.80 -2.25 -12.21
C LEU A 119 1.89 -1.03 -12.43
N GLY A 120 2.05 -0.32 -13.56
CA GLY A 120 1.20 0.81 -13.91
C GLY A 120 -0.23 0.39 -14.23
N ASP A 121 -0.40 -0.75 -14.90
CA ASP A 121 -1.70 -1.37 -15.16
C ASP A 121 -2.42 -1.78 -13.87
N LEU A 122 -1.71 -2.34 -12.89
CA LEU A 122 -2.24 -2.60 -11.55
C LEU A 122 -2.76 -1.31 -10.89
N LEU A 123 -1.98 -0.23 -10.92
CA LEU A 123 -2.42 1.05 -10.35
C LEU A 123 -3.65 1.63 -11.06
N LYS A 124 -3.69 1.58 -12.39
CA LYS A 124 -4.85 2.01 -13.19
C LYS A 124 -6.08 1.16 -12.85
N PHE A 125 -5.91 -0.15 -12.73
CA PHE A 125 -7.00 -1.06 -12.37
C PHE A 125 -7.60 -0.68 -11.03
N ILE A 126 -6.78 -0.44 -10.00
CA ILE A 126 -7.25 -0.02 -8.67
C ILE A 126 -8.00 1.32 -8.75
N GLU A 127 -7.49 2.29 -9.50
CA GLU A 127 -8.15 3.60 -9.71
C GLU A 127 -9.51 3.46 -10.40
N ILE A 128 -9.60 2.59 -11.41
CA ILE A 128 -10.82 2.32 -12.18
C ILE A 128 -11.85 1.59 -11.32
N PHE A 129 -11.42 0.57 -10.57
CA PHE A 129 -12.27 -0.21 -9.69
C PHE A 129 -12.98 0.70 -8.68
N ASN A 130 -12.25 1.63 -8.07
CA ASN A 130 -12.80 2.59 -7.10
C ASN A 130 -13.75 3.63 -7.73
N ARG A 131 -13.64 3.90 -9.03
CA ARG A 131 -14.51 4.84 -9.76
C ARG A 131 -15.75 4.17 -10.37
N SER A 132 -15.84 2.84 -10.31
CA SER A 132 -16.92 2.05 -10.92
C SER A 132 -17.11 2.31 -12.43
N ASP A 133 -16.02 2.60 -13.16
CA ASP A 133 -16.02 2.78 -14.62
C ASP A 133 -16.06 1.40 -15.31
N SER A 134 -17.26 0.94 -15.65
CA SER A 134 -17.52 -0.43 -16.11
C SER A 134 -16.79 -0.79 -17.40
N ASP A 135 -16.70 0.14 -18.36
CA ASP A 135 -16.07 -0.13 -19.67
C ASP A 135 -14.56 -0.35 -19.53
N LYS A 136 -13.90 0.52 -18.75
CA LYS A 136 -12.46 0.37 -18.49
C LYS A 136 -12.16 -0.82 -17.58
N LEU A 137 -13.06 -1.13 -16.64
CA LEU A 137 -12.91 -2.29 -15.76
C LEU A 137 -12.90 -3.59 -16.58
N ASN A 138 -13.86 -3.74 -17.51
CA ASN A 138 -13.95 -4.90 -18.39
C ASN A 138 -12.69 -5.12 -19.24
N TYR A 139 -12.03 -4.05 -19.69
CA TYR A 139 -10.75 -4.18 -20.39
C TYR A 139 -9.68 -4.89 -19.54
N TYR A 140 -9.50 -4.46 -18.28
CA TYR A 140 -8.49 -5.02 -17.40
C TYR A 140 -8.84 -6.42 -16.89
N LEU A 141 -10.13 -6.69 -16.60
CA LEU A 141 -10.60 -8.02 -16.25
C LEU A 141 -10.25 -9.03 -17.34
N ASN A 142 -10.49 -8.70 -18.61
CA ASN A 142 -10.14 -9.56 -19.73
C ASN A 142 -8.62 -9.67 -19.94
N LYS A 143 -7.89 -8.54 -19.91
CA LYS A 143 -6.44 -8.50 -20.15
C LYS A 143 -5.65 -9.39 -19.19
N TYR A 144 -6.05 -9.42 -17.92
CA TYR A 144 -5.37 -10.19 -16.86
C TYR A 144 -6.15 -11.45 -16.46
N SER A 145 -7.23 -11.80 -17.18
CA SER A 145 -8.08 -12.97 -16.88
C SER A 145 -8.55 -13.01 -15.43
N LEU A 146 -9.01 -11.86 -14.94
CA LEU A 146 -9.48 -11.68 -13.57
C LEU A 146 -10.97 -12.03 -13.45
N ASP A 147 -11.32 -12.70 -12.36
CA ASP A 147 -12.72 -12.87 -11.96
C ASP A 147 -13.17 -11.70 -11.09
N LEU A 148 -14.29 -11.07 -11.45
CA LEU A 148 -14.81 -9.89 -10.74
C LEU A 148 -15.18 -10.20 -9.29
N ASN A 149 -15.67 -11.41 -8.99
CA ASN A 149 -16.02 -11.78 -7.63
C ASN A 149 -14.76 -11.91 -6.77
N GLN A 150 -13.73 -12.62 -7.26
CA GLN A 150 -12.44 -12.71 -6.58
C GLN A 150 -11.79 -11.35 -6.34
N VAL A 151 -11.84 -10.45 -7.33
CA VAL A 151 -11.34 -9.07 -7.18
C VAL A 151 -12.13 -8.33 -6.11
N SER A 152 -13.46 -8.46 -6.10
CA SER A 152 -14.33 -7.80 -5.12
C SER A 152 -14.09 -8.31 -3.71
N GLU A 153 -13.85 -9.62 -3.55
CA GLU A 153 -13.46 -10.24 -2.28
C GLU A 153 -12.13 -9.66 -1.76
N LYS A 154 -11.11 -9.58 -2.62
CA LYS A 154 -9.82 -8.96 -2.29
C LYS A 154 -9.96 -7.47 -1.91
N TYR A 155 -10.86 -6.75 -2.58
CA TYR A 155 -11.13 -5.36 -2.21
C TYR A 155 -11.80 -5.25 -0.83
N LEU A 156 -12.82 -6.08 -0.55
CA LEU A 156 -13.47 -6.13 0.77
C LEU A 156 -12.47 -6.51 1.88
N GLU A 157 -11.56 -7.45 1.60
CA GLU A 157 -10.48 -7.79 2.52
C GLU A 157 -9.57 -6.58 2.79
N SER A 158 -9.17 -5.84 1.75
CA SER A 158 -8.36 -4.63 1.91
C SER A 158 -9.04 -3.55 2.77
N LEU A 159 -10.37 -3.42 2.69
CA LEU A 159 -11.17 -2.52 3.54
C LEU A 159 -11.13 -2.96 5.01
N GLN A 160 -11.34 -4.26 5.27
CA GLN A 160 -11.30 -4.81 6.62
C GLN A 160 -9.93 -4.65 7.28
N ILE A 161 -8.86 -4.89 6.51
CA ILE A 161 -7.48 -4.68 6.99
C ILE A 161 -7.25 -3.20 7.32
N ALA A 162 -7.68 -2.28 6.44
CA ALA A 162 -7.54 -0.85 6.67
C ALA A 162 -8.27 -0.39 7.94
N ASP A 163 -9.50 -0.85 8.16
CA ASP A 163 -10.29 -0.52 9.35
C ASP A 163 -9.63 -1.03 10.64
N LYS A 164 -9.12 -2.27 10.62
CA LYS A 164 -8.39 -2.83 11.76
C LYS A 164 -7.15 -2.00 12.10
N ILE A 165 -6.36 -1.63 11.10
CA ILE A 165 -5.14 -0.84 11.32
C ILE A 165 -5.49 0.55 11.85
N LEU A 166 -6.53 1.20 11.33
CA LEU A 166 -6.97 2.50 11.83
C LEU A 166 -7.32 2.44 13.32
N SER A 167 -8.02 1.39 13.77
CA SER A 167 -8.34 1.21 15.19
C SER A 167 -7.12 1.00 16.09
N ASP A 168 -5.98 0.56 15.54
CA ASP A 168 -4.73 0.41 16.28
C ASP A 168 -3.95 1.75 16.41
N PHE A 169 -4.31 2.78 15.63
CA PHE A 169 -3.71 4.11 15.66
C PHE A 169 -4.50 5.16 16.47
N GLU A 170 -5.70 4.81 16.93
CA GLU A 170 -6.56 5.61 17.82
C GLU A 170 -6.26 5.32 19.30
#